data_AF-A0A2K8KA90-F1
#
_entry.id   AF-A0A2K8KA90-F1
#
_cell.length_a   1.000
_cell.length_b   1.000
_cell.length_c   1.000
_cell.angle_alpha   90.00
_cell.angle_beta   90.00
_cell.angle_gamma   90.00
#
_symmetry.space_group_name_H-M   'P 1'
#
loop_
_entity.id
_entity.type
_entity.pdbx_description
1 polymer ?
#
loop_
_entity_poly.entity_id
_entity_poly.type
_entity_poly.pdbx_seq_one_letter_code
_entity_poly.pdbx_strand_id
1 'polypeptide(L)'
;MPPTDLAQRDGLPDALRVLLEQYPREIWESHHNFDGLTRFWLERHLMFRRALAQWQEDTRAFLDKGRDPRKHGQMTARLGGFLINELHGHHQIEDAHYFPVLSASEKRLAHGFDLLDADHHALDRELADLTEAANTHLRSLQDRNADTNTSAGAMLSRLEGFETFLNRHLLDEEELVVPVILHHALKF
;
A
#
# COMPACT_ATOMS: atom_id res chain seq x y z
N MET A 1 -17.21 -16.52 -10.71
CA MET A 1 -16.02 -16.46 -9.84
C MET A 1 -15.98 -15.07 -9.23
N PRO A 2 -15.52 -14.89 -7.98
CA PRO A 2 -15.34 -13.55 -7.42
C PRO A 2 -14.38 -12.73 -8.30
N PRO A 3 -14.53 -11.39 -8.33
CA PRO A 3 -13.65 -10.52 -9.10
C PRO A 3 -12.20 -10.63 -8.60
N THR A 4 -11.25 -10.76 -9.54
CA THR A 4 -9.80 -10.78 -9.24
C THR A 4 -9.18 -9.39 -9.38
N ASP A 5 -9.88 -8.44 -10.00
CA ASP A 5 -9.43 -7.06 -10.16
C ASP A 5 -9.43 -6.35 -8.80
N LEU A 6 -8.29 -5.76 -8.44
CA LEU A 6 -8.09 -4.99 -7.20
C LEU A 6 -9.17 -3.92 -7.01
N ALA A 7 -9.66 -3.30 -8.08
CA ALA A 7 -10.66 -2.23 -8.00
C ALA A 7 -12.06 -2.72 -7.57
N GLN A 8 -12.32 -4.03 -7.66
CA GLN A 8 -13.64 -4.63 -7.44
C GLN A 8 -13.63 -5.74 -6.38
N ARG A 9 -12.45 -6.09 -5.88
CA ARG A 9 -12.27 -7.23 -4.98
C ARG A 9 -12.49 -6.80 -3.54
N ASP A 10 -13.39 -7.50 -2.84
CA ASP A 10 -13.68 -7.28 -1.41
C ASP A 10 -12.79 -8.13 -0.48
N GLY A 11 -11.99 -9.04 -1.03
CA GLY A 11 -11.00 -9.86 -0.33
C GLY A 11 -10.50 -11.02 -1.19
N LEU A 12 -9.54 -11.78 -0.66
CA LEU A 12 -9.02 -12.97 -1.32
C LEU A 12 -10.16 -13.96 -1.70
N PRO A 13 -10.13 -14.53 -2.92
CA PRO A 13 -10.96 -15.68 -3.27
C PRO A 13 -10.82 -16.82 -2.25
N ASP A 14 -11.92 -17.51 -1.93
CA ASP A 14 -11.93 -18.57 -0.89
C ASP A 14 -10.84 -19.64 -1.11
N ALA A 15 -10.56 -19.99 -2.36
CA ALA A 15 -9.51 -20.95 -2.72
C ALA A 15 -8.09 -20.52 -2.25
N LEU A 16 -7.86 -19.22 -2.06
CA LEU A 16 -6.60 -18.65 -1.59
C LEU A 16 -6.56 -18.45 -0.06
N ARG A 17 -7.66 -18.74 0.65
CA ARG A 17 -7.77 -18.54 2.10
C ARG A 17 -7.49 -19.81 2.92
N VAL A 18 -7.10 -20.90 2.27
CA VAL A 18 -6.93 -22.22 2.91
C VAL A 18 -5.92 -22.25 4.07
N LEU A 19 -4.89 -21.40 4.05
CA LEU A 19 -3.97 -21.25 5.18
C LEU A 19 -4.45 -20.18 6.17
N LEU A 20 -5.12 -19.12 5.72
CA LEU A 20 -5.73 -18.14 6.61
C LEU A 20 -6.76 -18.77 7.56
N GLU A 21 -7.52 -19.77 7.09
CA GLU A 21 -8.45 -20.53 7.94
C GLU A 21 -7.75 -21.33 9.04
N GLN A 22 -6.52 -21.80 8.79
CA GLN A 22 -5.71 -22.55 9.76
C GLN A 22 -4.91 -21.61 10.68
N TYR A 23 -4.53 -20.45 10.17
CA TYR A 23 -3.75 -19.42 10.84
C TYR A 23 -4.50 -18.09 10.78
N PRO A 24 -5.63 -17.96 11.51
CA PRO A 24 -6.42 -16.74 11.47
C PRO A 24 -5.67 -15.57 12.13
N ARG A 25 -5.98 -14.33 11.72
CA ARG A 25 -5.24 -13.11 12.12
C ARG A 25 -5.05 -13.01 13.64
N GLU A 26 -6.04 -13.45 14.41
CA GLU A 26 -6.07 -13.39 15.88
C GLU A 26 -4.95 -14.20 16.55
N ILE A 27 -4.39 -15.22 15.88
CA ILE A 27 -3.35 -16.06 16.48
C ILE A 27 -1.93 -15.62 16.11
N TRP A 28 -1.77 -14.74 15.11
CA TRP A 28 -0.47 -14.46 14.49
C TRP A 28 0.58 -14.06 15.51
N GLU A 29 0.35 -13.01 16.30
CA GLU A 29 1.35 -12.50 17.27
C GLU A 29 1.73 -13.52 18.36
N SER A 30 0.82 -14.46 18.66
CA SER A 30 1.06 -15.52 19.65
C SER A 30 1.68 -16.79 19.06
N HIS A 31 1.74 -16.89 17.73
CA HIS A 31 2.22 -18.08 17.04
C HIS A 31 3.74 -18.23 17.23
N HIS A 32 4.22 -19.43 17.49
CA HIS A 32 5.63 -19.69 17.78
C HIS A 32 6.58 -19.37 16.61
N ASN A 33 6.07 -19.41 15.37
CA ASN A 33 6.80 -18.98 14.16
C ASN A 33 6.62 -17.50 13.82
N PHE A 34 5.95 -16.71 14.67
CA PHE A 34 5.90 -15.26 14.49
C PHE A 34 7.24 -14.65 14.90
N ASP A 35 8.09 -14.44 13.90
CA ASP A 35 9.47 -14.02 14.10
C ASP A 35 9.75 -12.62 13.53
N GLY A 36 11.04 -12.29 13.38
CA GLY A 36 11.48 -10.99 12.90
C GLY A 36 11.00 -10.66 11.49
N LEU A 37 10.85 -11.65 10.62
CA LEU A 37 10.42 -11.45 9.25
C LEU A 37 8.94 -11.05 9.19
N THR A 38 8.07 -11.82 9.87
CA THR A 38 6.63 -11.53 9.90
C THR A 38 6.38 -10.14 10.50
N ARG A 39 7.11 -9.81 11.58
CA ARG A 39 7.04 -8.48 12.21
C ARG A 39 7.49 -7.38 11.25
N PHE A 40 8.63 -7.55 10.58
CA PHE A 40 9.14 -6.58 9.62
C PHE A 40 8.14 -6.32 8.48
N TRP A 41 7.52 -7.38 7.96
CA TRP A 41 6.50 -7.28 6.91
C TRP A 41 5.33 -6.40 7.34
N LEU A 42 4.72 -6.72 8.49
CA LEU A 42 3.58 -5.97 9.03
C LEU A 42 3.95 -4.54 9.42
N GLU A 43 5.15 -4.30 9.97
CA GLU A 43 5.64 -2.97 10.30
C GLU A 43 5.84 -2.09 9.05
N ARG A 44 6.31 -2.68 7.94
CA ARG A 44 6.43 -1.99 6.64
C ARG A 44 5.06 -1.58 6.11
N HIS A 45 4.07 -2.47 6.15
CA HIS A 45 2.70 -2.16 5.73
C HIS A 45 2.09 -1.04 6.58
N LEU A 46 2.29 -1.11 7.89
CA LEU A 46 1.81 -0.08 8.82
C LEU A 46 2.48 1.28 8.57
N MET A 47 3.76 1.30 8.18
CA MET A 47 4.47 2.52 7.79
C MET A 47 3.80 3.19 6.59
N PHE A 48 3.44 2.44 5.54
CA PHE A 48 2.74 3.00 4.38
C PHE A 48 1.39 3.61 4.75
N ARG A 49 0.59 2.87 5.53
CA ARG A 49 -0.72 3.35 6.03
C ARG A 49 -0.58 4.67 6.79
N ARG A 50 0.42 4.77 7.68
CA ARG A 50 0.69 5.98 8.46
C ARG A 50 1.17 7.15 7.59
N ALA A 51 2.07 6.90 6.65
CA ALA A 51 2.59 7.93 5.75
C ALA A 51 1.48 8.52 4.87
N LEU A 52 0.61 7.66 4.32
CA LEU A 52 -0.53 8.06 3.51
C LEU A 52 -1.54 8.87 4.32
N ALA A 53 -1.95 8.36 5.49
CA ALA A 53 -2.86 9.07 6.39
C ALA A 53 -2.32 10.45 6.78
N GLN A 54 -1.02 10.52 7.10
CA GLN A 54 -0.38 11.79 7.45
C GLN A 54 -0.41 12.81 6.30
N TRP A 55 -0.24 12.35 5.05
CA TRP A 55 -0.30 13.21 3.87
C TRP A 55 -1.72 13.70 3.60
N GLN A 56 -2.72 12.82 3.71
CA GLN A 56 -4.12 13.20 3.60
C GLN A 56 -4.52 14.24 4.66
N GLU A 57 -4.13 14.03 5.93
CA GLU A 57 -4.40 14.95 7.02
C GLU A 57 -3.79 16.34 6.79
N ASP A 58 -2.54 16.39 6.30
CA ASP A 58 -1.88 17.64 5.94
C ASP A 58 -2.64 18.38 4.82
N THR A 59 -3.08 17.64 3.80
CA THR A 59 -3.84 18.19 2.66
C THR A 59 -5.23 18.68 3.07
N ARG A 60 -5.97 17.93 3.89
CA ARG A 60 -7.25 18.38 4.48
C ARG A 60 -7.06 19.62 5.34
N ALA A 61 -6.02 19.65 6.17
CA ALA A 61 -5.72 20.83 6.99
C ALA A 61 -5.34 22.06 6.16
N PHE A 62 -4.69 21.89 5.00
CA PHE A 62 -4.45 22.97 4.06
C PHE A 62 -5.76 23.54 3.50
N LEU A 63 -6.67 22.68 3.06
CA LEU A 63 -7.98 23.06 2.51
C LEU A 63 -8.89 23.74 3.56
N ASP A 64 -8.96 23.19 4.78
CA ASP A 64 -9.92 23.64 5.80
C ASP A 64 -9.44 24.85 6.62
N LYS A 65 -8.13 24.88 6.94
CA LYS A 65 -7.57 25.80 7.95
C LYS A 65 -6.58 26.80 7.36
N GLY A 66 -6.37 26.77 6.05
CA GLY A 66 -5.42 27.66 5.37
C GLY A 66 -4.01 27.51 5.93
N ARG A 67 -3.49 26.28 6.04
CA ARG A 67 -2.10 26.03 6.44
C ARG A 67 -1.17 26.90 5.60
N ASP A 68 -0.04 27.30 6.21
CA ASP A 68 1.02 28.02 5.51
C ASP A 68 1.41 27.26 4.22
N PRO A 69 1.22 27.85 3.01
CA PRO A 69 1.44 27.17 1.74
C PRO A 69 2.86 26.60 1.59
N ARG A 70 3.85 27.29 2.17
CA ARG A 70 5.25 26.83 2.12
C ARG A 70 5.47 25.58 2.97
N LYS A 71 4.94 25.53 4.19
CA LYS A 71 5.00 24.33 5.05
C LYS A 71 4.27 23.15 4.43
N HIS A 72 3.07 23.38 3.88
CA HIS A 72 2.31 22.34 3.19
C HIS A 72 3.07 21.77 1.97
N GLY A 73 3.64 22.64 1.13
CA GLY A 73 4.45 22.21 0.00
C GLY A 73 5.69 21.39 0.40
N GLN A 74 6.37 21.78 1.48
CA GLN A 74 7.51 21.01 2.01
C GLN A 74 7.09 19.63 2.51
N MET A 75 5.96 19.55 3.21
CA MET A 75 5.40 18.29 3.71
C MET A 75 4.97 17.37 2.56
N THR A 76 4.26 17.92 1.57
CA THR A 76 3.85 17.22 0.34
C THR A 76 5.05 16.64 -0.40
N ALA A 77 6.10 17.44 -0.64
CA ALA A 77 7.30 16.96 -1.32
C ALA A 77 8.01 15.85 -0.54
N ARG A 78 8.08 15.98 0.79
CA ARG A 78 8.73 14.98 1.67
C ARG A 78 7.95 13.67 1.72
N LEU A 79 6.64 13.73 2.01
CA LEU A 79 5.81 12.54 2.15
C LEU A 79 5.58 11.85 0.81
N GLY A 80 5.35 12.63 -0.26
CA GLY A 80 5.21 12.07 -1.60
C GLY A 80 6.47 11.36 -2.07
N GLY A 81 7.63 12.04 -1.99
CA GLY A 81 8.89 11.42 -2.37
C GLY A 81 9.23 10.19 -1.53
N PHE A 82 8.93 10.20 -0.22
CA PHE A 82 9.12 9.04 0.63
C PHE A 82 8.19 7.88 0.26
N LEU A 83 6.88 8.10 0.25
CA LEU A 83 5.88 7.05 0.06
C LEU A 83 6.03 6.36 -1.31
N ILE A 84 6.19 7.14 -2.37
CA ILE A 84 6.30 6.63 -3.75
C ILE A 84 7.55 5.76 -3.91
N ASN A 85 8.72 6.24 -3.43
CA ASN A 85 9.97 5.50 -3.58
C ASN A 85 9.98 4.22 -2.73
N GLU A 86 9.46 4.28 -1.50
CA GLU A 86 9.43 3.11 -0.62
C GLU A 86 8.46 2.04 -1.13
N LEU A 87 7.29 2.41 -1.66
CA LEU A 87 6.36 1.45 -2.27
C LEU A 87 6.94 0.79 -3.51
N HIS A 88 7.55 1.57 -4.42
CA HIS A 88 8.17 1.01 -5.61
C HIS A 88 9.29 0.01 -5.27
N GLY A 89 10.14 0.36 -4.30
CA GLY A 89 11.20 -0.54 -3.84
C GLY A 89 10.66 -1.78 -3.11
N HIS A 90 9.58 -1.64 -2.35
CA HIS A 90 8.92 -2.74 -1.65
C HIS A 90 8.35 -3.77 -2.64
N HIS A 91 7.51 -3.33 -3.58
CA HIS A 91 6.91 -4.21 -4.59
C HIS A 91 8.00 -4.91 -5.43
N GLN A 92 9.05 -4.18 -5.85
CA GLN A 92 10.16 -4.78 -6.59
C GLN A 92 10.85 -5.92 -5.84
N ILE A 93 11.06 -5.76 -4.53
CA ILE A 93 11.70 -6.79 -3.72
C ILE A 93 10.73 -7.98 -3.55
N GLU A 94 9.45 -7.73 -3.38
CA GLU A 94 8.43 -8.77 -3.25
C GLU A 94 8.35 -9.62 -4.51
N ASP A 95 8.17 -9.00 -5.66
CA ASP A 95 8.04 -9.68 -6.95
C ASP A 95 9.30 -10.46 -7.31
N ALA A 96 10.48 -9.87 -7.09
CA ALA A 96 11.75 -10.47 -7.49
C ALA A 96 12.27 -11.52 -6.50
N HIS A 97 11.93 -11.42 -5.21
CA HIS A 97 12.56 -12.23 -4.16
C HIS A 97 11.56 -12.97 -3.26
N TYR A 98 10.58 -12.29 -2.66
CA TYR A 98 9.73 -12.93 -1.66
C TYR A 98 8.64 -13.81 -2.28
N PHE A 99 7.89 -13.31 -3.25
CA PHE A 99 6.81 -14.05 -3.90
C PHE A 99 7.28 -15.35 -4.57
N PRO A 100 8.43 -15.40 -5.27
CA PRO A 100 8.96 -16.66 -5.80
C PRO A 100 9.23 -17.71 -4.71
N VAL A 101 9.78 -17.32 -3.56
CA VAL A 101 10.08 -18.25 -2.46
C VAL A 101 8.81 -18.71 -1.76
N LEU A 102 7.86 -17.81 -1.52
CA LEU A 102 6.57 -18.14 -0.92
C LEU A 102 5.75 -19.08 -1.82
N SER A 103 5.69 -18.77 -3.12
CA SER A 103 5.07 -19.61 -4.16
C SER A 103 5.78 -20.96 -4.33
N ALA A 104 7.10 -21.02 -4.10
CA ALA A 104 7.84 -22.28 -4.04
C ALA A 104 7.47 -23.14 -2.82
N SER A 105 7.19 -22.50 -1.69
CA SER A 105 6.94 -23.16 -0.41
C SER A 105 5.50 -23.66 -0.28
N GLU A 106 4.51 -22.90 -0.74
CA GLU A 106 3.10 -23.28 -0.74
C GLU A 106 2.49 -23.24 -2.14
N LYS A 107 2.63 -24.34 -2.89
CA LYS A 107 2.19 -24.44 -4.28
C LYS A 107 0.69 -24.27 -4.48
N ARG A 108 -0.15 -24.55 -3.47
CA ARG A 108 -1.60 -24.35 -3.56
C ARG A 108 -1.98 -22.86 -3.66
N LEU A 109 -1.10 -21.98 -3.16
CA LEU A 109 -1.32 -20.53 -3.12
C LEU A 109 -0.54 -19.77 -4.20
N ALA A 110 0.13 -20.45 -5.13
CA ALA A 110 0.92 -19.82 -6.20
C ALA A 110 0.13 -18.75 -6.96
N HIS A 111 -1.14 -19.04 -7.30
CA HIS A 111 -2.01 -18.09 -8.00
C HIS A 111 -2.35 -16.83 -7.17
N GLY A 112 -2.26 -16.91 -5.84
CA GLY A 112 -2.40 -15.74 -4.99
C GLY A 112 -1.24 -14.76 -5.16
N PHE A 113 -0.03 -15.26 -5.35
CA PHE A 113 1.14 -14.41 -5.61
C PHE A 113 1.10 -13.81 -7.01
N ASP A 114 0.62 -14.54 -8.02
CA ASP A 114 0.35 -13.96 -9.35
C ASP A 114 -0.70 -12.83 -9.28
N LEU A 115 -1.68 -12.97 -8.38
CA LEU A 115 -2.70 -11.95 -8.14
C LEU A 115 -2.12 -10.70 -7.45
N LEU A 116 -1.21 -10.87 -6.48
CA LEU A 116 -0.53 -9.74 -5.82
C LEU A 116 0.43 -9.00 -6.78
N ASP A 117 1.17 -9.73 -7.63
CA ASP A 117 1.99 -9.13 -8.71
C ASP A 117 1.12 -8.30 -9.68
N ALA A 118 -0.05 -8.82 -10.05
CA ALA A 118 -1.00 -8.07 -10.87
C ALA A 118 -1.55 -6.80 -10.16
N ASP A 119 -1.74 -6.86 -8.83
CA ASP A 119 -2.11 -5.70 -8.03
C ASP A 119 -1.00 -4.65 -8.02
N HIS A 120 0.29 -5.03 -7.95
CA HIS A 120 1.42 -4.10 -8.02
C HIS A 120 1.40 -3.28 -9.32
N HIS A 121 1.12 -3.91 -10.45
CA HIS A 121 0.96 -3.20 -11.72
C HIS A 121 -0.23 -2.23 -11.74
N ALA A 122 -1.33 -2.56 -11.04
CA ALA A 122 -2.44 -1.63 -10.88
C ALA A 122 -2.06 -0.44 -10.00
N LEU A 123 -1.38 -0.70 -8.87
CA LEU A 123 -0.88 0.32 -7.94
C LEU A 123 0.16 1.25 -8.58
N ASP A 124 1.03 0.75 -9.44
CA ASP A 124 2.01 1.57 -10.18
C ASP A 124 1.32 2.65 -11.03
N ARG A 125 0.17 2.32 -11.63
CA ARG A 125 -0.62 3.31 -12.38
C ARG A 125 -1.23 4.37 -11.46
N GLU A 126 -1.80 3.96 -10.34
CA GLU A 126 -2.34 4.90 -9.35
C GLU A 126 -1.26 5.79 -8.72
N LEU A 127 -0.05 5.24 -8.49
CA LEU A 127 1.12 5.99 -8.03
C LEU A 127 1.58 7.03 -9.04
N ALA A 128 1.55 6.71 -10.34
CA ALA A 128 1.88 7.66 -11.39
C ALA A 128 0.89 8.84 -11.42
N ASP A 129 -0.42 8.55 -11.36
CA ASP A 129 -1.48 9.57 -11.30
C ASP A 129 -1.36 10.44 -10.04
N LEU A 130 -1.06 9.82 -8.88
CA LEU A 130 -0.84 10.54 -7.63
C LEU A 130 0.40 11.45 -7.71
N THR A 131 1.48 10.96 -8.34
CA THR A 131 2.70 11.73 -8.58
C THR A 131 2.44 12.96 -9.45
N GLU A 132 1.63 12.80 -10.50
CA GLU A 132 1.24 13.92 -11.37
C GLU A 132 0.41 14.96 -10.60
N ALA A 133 -0.56 14.52 -9.81
CA ALA A 133 -1.40 15.40 -8.99
C ALA A 133 -0.56 16.17 -7.94
N ALA A 134 0.36 15.48 -7.25
CA ALA A 134 1.25 16.09 -6.28
C ALA A 134 2.16 17.14 -6.92
N ASN A 135 2.77 16.82 -8.08
CA ASN A 135 3.61 17.76 -8.81
C ASN A 135 2.82 18.97 -9.32
N THR A 136 1.59 18.77 -9.76
CA THR A 136 0.69 19.85 -10.18
C THR A 136 0.35 20.76 -9.01
N HIS A 137 0.04 20.20 -7.85
CA HIS A 137 -0.21 20.97 -6.64
C HIS A 137 1.04 21.77 -6.22
N LEU A 138 2.23 21.14 -6.17
CA LEU A 138 3.49 21.81 -5.84
C LEU A 138 3.82 22.98 -6.77
N ARG A 139 3.55 22.85 -8.08
CA ARG A 139 3.69 23.97 -9.04
C ARG A 139 2.70 25.08 -8.77
N SER A 140 1.44 24.75 -8.46
CA SER A 140 0.41 25.75 -8.15
C SER A 140 0.76 26.58 -6.92
N LEU A 141 1.40 25.99 -5.90
CA LEU A 141 1.87 26.71 -4.71
C LEU A 141 2.94 27.78 -5.02
N GLN A 142 3.59 27.69 -6.18
CA GLN A 142 4.61 28.65 -6.63
C GLN A 142 4.04 29.75 -7.53
N ASP A 143 2.83 29.57 -8.06
CA ASP A 143 2.16 30.52 -8.93
C ASP A 143 1.17 31.37 -8.12
N ARG A 144 1.40 32.69 -8.10
CA ARG A 144 0.57 33.65 -7.36
C ARG A 144 -0.86 33.77 -7.90
N ASN A 145 -1.09 33.35 -9.14
CA ASN A 145 -2.39 33.43 -9.80
C ASN A 145 -3.14 32.09 -9.83
N ALA A 146 -2.51 31.01 -9.33
CA ALA A 146 -3.12 29.69 -9.35
C ALA A 146 -4.15 29.51 -8.22
N ASP A 147 -5.19 28.74 -8.49
CA ASP A 147 -6.10 28.24 -7.47
C ASP A 147 -5.52 27.01 -6.79
N THR A 148 -4.85 27.25 -5.66
CA THR A 148 -4.18 26.20 -4.87
C THR A 148 -5.17 25.29 -4.16
N ASN A 149 -6.41 25.73 -3.91
CA ASN A 149 -7.43 24.89 -3.29
C ASN A 149 -7.95 23.86 -4.27
N THR A 150 -8.17 24.24 -5.53
CA THR A 150 -8.57 23.30 -6.59
C THR A 150 -7.50 22.22 -6.80
N SER A 151 -6.22 22.58 -6.88
CA SER A 151 -5.15 21.60 -7.07
C SER A 151 -4.92 20.72 -5.83
N ALA A 152 -5.06 21.27 -4.61
CA ALA A 152 -5.00 20.50 -3.37
C ALA A 152 -6.17 19.51 -3.26
N GLY A 153 -7.38 19.94 -3.62
CA GLY A 153 -8.57 19.08 -3.66
C GLY A 153 -8.40 17.92 -4.63
N ALA A 154 -7.89 18.19 -5.84
CA ALA A 154 -7.60 17.13 -6.81
C ALA A 154 -6.56 16.13 -6.30
N MET A 155 -5.49 16.60 -5.65
CA MET A 155 -4.49 15.74 -5.02
C MET A 155 -5.09 14.91 -3.88
N LEU A 156 -5.94 15.50 -3.03
CA LEU A 156 -6.61 14.78 -1.95
C LEU A 156 -7.50 13.65 -2.47
N SER A 157 -8.29 13.91 -3.52
CA SER A 157 -9.11 12.87 -4.14
C SER A 157 -8.26 11.71 -4.70
N ARG A 158 -7.07 11.99 -5.23
CA ARG A 158 -6.12 10.94 -5.65
C ARG A 158 -5.53 10.17 -4.47
N LEU A 159 -5.21 10.85 -3.36
CA LEU A 159 -4.74 10.18 -2.14
C LEU A 159 -5.80 9.25 -1.55
N GLU A 160 -7.07 9.65 -1.56
CA GLU A 160 -8.19 8.85 -1.04
C GLU A 160 -8.51 7.66 -1.96
N GLY A 161 -8.46 7.87 -3.28
CA GLY A 161 -8.54 6.78 -4.25
C GLY A 161 -7.42 5.77 -4.03
N PHE A 162 -6.16 6.24 -4.00
CA PHE A 162 -4.99 5.40 -3.79
C PHE A 162 -5.03 4.61 -2.48
N GLU A 163 -5.52 5.21 -1.39
CA GLU A 163 -5.72 4.52 -0.10
C GLU A 163 -6.61 3.29 -0.23
N THR A 164 -7.68 3.39 -1.02
CA THR A 164 -8.62 2.28 -1.23
C THR A 164 -7.92 1.08 -1.87
N PHE A 165 -7.17 1.32 -2.94
CA PHE A 165 -6.40 0.28 -3.64
C PHE A 165 -5.30 -0.30 -2.75
N LEU A 166 -4.48 0.56 -2.15
CA LEU A 166 -3.37 0.14 -1.31
C LEU A 166 -3.87 -0.66 -0.11
N ASN A 167 -4.95 -0.22 0.55
CA ASN A 167 -5.49 -0.93 1.71
C ASN A 167 -5.97 -2.34 1.34
N ARG A 168 -6.69 -2.48 0.22
CA ARG A 168 -7.17 -3.80 -0.24
C ARG A 168 -6.00 -4.73 -0.58
N HIS A 169 -5.02 -4.22 -1.31
CA HIS A 169 -3.83 -4.98 -1.67
C HIS A 169 -3.06 -5.45 -0.43
N LEU A 170 -2.69 -4.53 0.48
CA LEU A 170 -1.95 -4.88 1.69
C LEU A 170 -2.71 -5.88 2.58
N LEU A 171 -4.05 -5.80 2.66
CA LEU A 171 -4.84 -6.76 3.42
C LEU A 171 -4.81 -8.17 2.80
N ASP A 172 -4.92 -8.26 1.48
CA ASP A 172 -4.84 -9.54 0.74
C ASP A 172 -3.45 -10.14 0.86
N GLU A 173 -2.42 -9.32 0.75
CA GLU A 173 -1.03 -9.73 0.90
C GLU A 173 -0.74 -10.24 2.32
N GLU A 174 -1.12 -9.50 3.35
CA GLU A 174 -0.99 -9.94 4.74
C GLU A 174 -1.68 -11.30 4.97
N GLU A 175 -2.88 -11.47 4.41
CA GLU A 175 -3.69 -12.70 4.53
C GLU A 175 -3.16 -13.88 3.73
N LEU A 176 -2.28 -13.64 2.75
CA LEU A 176 -1.63 -14.69 1.98
C LEU A 176 -0.24 -15.01 2.52
N VAL A 177 0.58 -13.98 2.74
CA VAL A 177 2.00 -14.09 3.10
C VAL A 177 2.18 -14.58 4.53
N VAL A 178 1.49 -13.96 5.50
CA VAL A 178 1.72 -14.28 6.92
C VAL A 178 1.38 -15.74 7.22
N PRO A 179 0.23 -16.30 6.79
CA PRO A 179 -0.06 -17.72 7.01
C PRO A 179 0.98 -18.66 6.37
N VAL A 180 1.54 -18.32 5.20
CA VAL A 180 2.61 -19.11 4.56
C VAL A 180 3.88 -19.10 5.40
N ILE A 181 4.31 -17.93 5.89
CA ILE A 181 5.48 -17.82 6.77
C ILE A 181 5.26 -18.63 8.06
N LEU A 182 4.10 -18.50 8.70
CA LEU A 182 3.79 -19.20 9.94
C LEU A 182 3.72 -20.72 9.74
N HIS A 183 3.15 -21.19 8.63
CA HIS A 183 2.99 -22.61 8.32
C HIS A 183 4.35 -23.29 8.05
N HIS A 184 5.21 -22.65 7.27
CA HIS A 184 6.49 -23.23 6.83
C HIS A 184 7.69 -22.80 7.67
N ALA A 185 7.50 -21.92 8.65
CA ALA A 185 8.56 -21.35 9.49
C ALA A 185 9.70 -20.72 8.65
N LEU A 186 9.33 -19.99 7.59
CA LEU A 186 10.28 -19.41 6.64
C LEU A 186 11.19 -18.38 7.30
N LYS A 187 12.46 -18.37 6.88
CA LYS A 187 13.50 -17.44 7.33
C LYS A 187 14.25 -16.93 6.09
N PHE A 188 14.42 -15.62 5.99
CA PHE A 188 15.21 -14.95 4.95
C PHE A 188 16.47 -14.34 5.57
#